data_AF-A0A6M6E2P9-F1
#
_entry.id   AF-A0A6M6E2P9-F1
#
_cell.length_a   1.000
_cell.length_b   1.000
_cell.length_c   1.000
_cell.angle_alpha   90.00
_cell.angle_beta   90.00
_cell.angle_gamma   90.00
#
_symmetry.space_group_name_H-M   'P 1'
#
loop_
_entity.id
_entity.type
_entity.pdbx_description
1 polymer ?
#
loop_
_entity_poly.entity_id
_entity_poly.type
_entity_poly.pdbx_seq_one_letter_code
_entity_poly.pdbx_strand_id
1 'polypeptide(L)' 'MIKQMDKVTQGRTIRERHKKLGITQEVLAAELSCEKRLISMCERGFMELQSDKLEKIKEILELE' A
#
# COMPACT_ATOMS: atom_id res chain seq x y z
N MET A 1 5.71 2.79 -22.85
CA MET A 1 6.31 1.97 -21.77
C MET A 1 5.81 2.51 -20.45
N ILE A 2 4.89 1.81 -19.79
CA ILE A 2 4.57 2.12 -18.39
C ILE A 2 5.74 1.58 -17.58
N LYS A 3 6.52 2.46 -16.93
CA LYS A 3 7.61 2.05 -16.04
C LYS A 3 6.96 1.34 -14.86
N GLN A 4 7.16 0.02 -14.72
CA GLN A 4 6.88 -0.65 -13.46
C GLN A 4 7.64 0.09 -12.35
N MET A 5 6.92 0.58 -11.35
CA MET A 5 7.54 1.07 -10.13
C MET A 5 8.18 -0.10 -9.41
N ASP A 6 9.43 0.07 -8.97
CA ASP A 6 10.03 -0.90 -8.05
C ASP A 6 9.29 -0.87 -6.70
N LYS A 7 9.35 -1.98 -5.96
CA LYS A 7 8.68 -2.17 -4.66
C LYS A 7 8.98 -1.09 -3.62
N VAL A 8 10.15 -0.47 -3.67
CA VAL A 8 10.53 0.58 -2.71
C VAL A 8 9.80 1.87 -3.06
N THR A 9 9.68 2.18 -4.34
CA THR A 9 8.91 3.32 -4.83
C THR A 9 7.42 3.11 -4.57
N GLN A 10 6.90 1.91 -4.79
CA GLN A 10 5.50 1.55 -4.51
C GLN A 10 5.13 1.66 -3.03
N GLY A 11 5.96 1.10 -2.14
CA GLY A 11 5.74 1.19 -0.69
C GLY A 11 5.75 2.65 -0.20
N ARG A 12 6.63 3.49 -0.75
CA ARG A 12 6.63 4.93 -0.45
C ARG A 12 5.36 5.63 -0.92
N THR A 13 4.89 5.35 -2.13
CA THR A 13 3.64 5.93 -2.65
C THR A 13 2.44 5.58 -1.78
N ILE A 14 2.32 4.31 -1.37
CA ILE A 14 1.27 3.87 -0.43
C ILE A 14 1.37 4.69 0.86
N ARG A 15 2.57 4.76 1.46
CA ARG A 15 2.85 5.49 2.70
C ARG A 15 2.46 6.97 2.64
N GLU A 16 2.84 7.65 1.57
CA GLU A 16 2.56 9.07 1.40
C GLU A 16 1.06 9.31 1.19
N ARG A 17 0.42 8.47 0.39
CA ARG A 17 -0.98 8.65 0.03
C ARG A 17 -1.93 8.39 1.19
N HIS A 18 -1.74 7.30 1.94
CA HIS A 18 -2.62 7.01 3.08
C HIS A 18 -2.50 8.09 4.17
N LYS A 19 -1.28 8.63 4.40
CA LYS A 19 -1.07 9.75 5.32
C LYS A 19 -1.76 11.03 4.86
N LYS A 20 -1.69 11.33 3.56
CA LYS A 20 -2.37 12.49 2.98
C LYS A 20 -3.89 12.41 3.13
N LEU A 21 -4.45 11.20 3.09
CA LEU A 21 -5.87 10.93 3.30
C LEU A 21 -6.27 10.80 4.78
N GLY A 22 -5.32 10.87 5.72
CA GLY A 22 -5.58 10.67 7.15
C GLY A 22 -5.94 9.23 7.54
N ILE A 23 -5.65 8.27 6.66
CA ILE A 23 -5.91 6.84 6.88
C ILE A 23 -4.73 6.22 7.61
N THR A 24 -4.98 5.46 8.68
CA THR A 24 -3.93 4.74 9.42
C THR A 24 -3.61 3.40 8.77
N GLN A 25 -2.44 2.84 9.12
CA GLN A 25 -2.08 1.48 8.66
C GLN A 25 -3.05 0.43 9.19
N GLU A 26 -3.60 0.63 10.38
CA GLU A 26 -4.62 -0.23 10.99
C GLU A 26 -5.91 -0.25 10.16
N VAL A 27 -6.35 0.91 9.65
CA VAL A 27 -7.54 1.00 8.78
C VAL A 27 -7.28 0.28 7.45
N LEU A 28 -6.14 0.55 6.80
CA LEU A 28 -5.77 -0.18 5.56
C LEU A 28 -5.71 -1.69 5.78
N ALA A 29 -5.15 -2.12 6.90
CA ALA A 29 -5.04 -3.53 7.22
C ALA A 29 -6.41 -4.18 7.43
N ALA A 30 -7.34 -3.49 8.11
CA ALA A 30 -8.71 -3.94 8.29
C ALA A 30 -9.46 -4.07 6.95
N GLU A 31 -9.33 -3.09 6.06
CA GLU A 31 -9.92 -3.14 4.72
C GLU A 31 -9.37 -4.30 3.88
N LEU A 32 -8.10 -4.63 4.03
CA LEU A 32 -7.44 -5.72 3.32
C LEU A 32 -7.56 -7.08 4.03
N SER A 33 -8.31 -7.16 5.15
CA SER A 33 -8.42 -8.35 6.01
C SER A 33 -7.05 -8.96 6.32
N CYS A 34 -6.09 -8.12 6.71
CA CYS A 34 -4.71 -8.51 6.93
C CYS A 34 -4.12 -7.87 8.20
N GLU A 35 -2.94 -8.31 8.61
CA GLU A 35 -2.26 -7.71 9.75
C GLU A 35 -1.61 -6.38 9.39
N LYS A 36 -1.72 -5.38 10.28
CA LYS A 36 -1.04 -4.08 10.15
C LYS A 36 0.47 -4.20 9.92
N ARG A 37 1.10 -5.27 10.42
CA ARG A 37 2.51 -5.58 10.16
C ARG A 37 2.81 -5.73 8.66
N LEU A 38 1.91 -6.32 7.89
CA LEU A 38 2.07 -6.51 6.44
C LEU A 38 2.11 -5.16 5.70
N ILE A 39 1.20 -4.24 6.07
CA ILE A 39 1.20 -2.87 5.52
C ILE A 39 2.53 -2.17 5.84
N SER A 40 2.98 -2.25 7.10
CA SER A 40 4.25 -1.65 7.52
C SER A 40 5.47 -2.21 6.77
N MET A 41 5.52 -3.53 6.55
CA MET A 41 6.60 -4.15 5.78
C MET A 41 6.56 -3.77 4.30
N CYS A 42 5.37 -3.66 3.72
CA CYS A 42 5.18 -3.20 2.34
C CYS A 42 5.65 -1.76 2.16
N GLU A 43 5.20 -0.83 3.00
CA GLU A 43 5.59 0.59 2.93
C GLU A 43 7.10 0.81 3.08
N ARG A 44 7.77 -0.08 3.81
CA ARG A 44 9.23 -0.06 4.01
C ARG A 44 10.00 -0.78 2.90
N GLY A 45 9.32 -1.37 1.91
CA GLY A 45 9.93 -2.08 0.79
C GLY A 45 10.51 -3.46 1.15
N PHE A 46 10.17 -4.01 2.32
CA PHE A 46 10.62 -5.35 2.72
C PHE A 46 9.85 -6.48 2.04
N MET A 47 8.62 -6.21 1.60
CA MET A 47 7.80 -7.15 0.88
C MET A 47 6.89 -6.45 -0.13
N GLU A 48 6.42 -7.22 -1.11
CA GLU A 48 5.32 -6.82 -1.98
C GLU A 48 4.02 -7.44 -1.45
N LEU A 49 2.92 -6.70 -1.59
CA LEU A 49 1.61 -7.26 -1.37
C LEU A 49 1.22 -8.12 -2.58
N GLN A 50 0.39 -9.13 -2.32
CA GLN A 50 -0.25 -9.91 -3.39
C GLN A 50 -1.08 -8.98 -4.29
N SER A 51 -1.20 -9.32 -5.57
CA SER A 51 -1.82 -8.46 -6.58
C SER A 51 -3.25 -8.02 -6.22
N ASP A 52 -4.04 -8.92 -5.63
CA ASP A 52 -5.40 -8.65 -5.15
C ASP A 52 -5.44 -7.53 -4.09
N LYS A 53 -4.55 -7.60 -3.09
CA LYS A 53 -4.43 -6.60 -2.03
C LYS A 53 -3.87 -5.29 -2.55
N LEU A 54 -2.99 -5.36 -3.55
CA LEU A 54 -2.43 -4.17 -4.16
C LEU A 54 -3.50 -3.38 -4.93
N GLU A 55 -4.29 -4.05 -5.77
CA GLU A 55 -5.37 -3.39 -6.51
C GLU A 55 -6.38 -2.75 -5.54
N LYS A 56 -6.76 -3.47 -4.47
CA LYS A 56 -7.62 -2.91 -3.43
C LYS A 56 -7.00 -1.70 -2.71
N ILE A 57 -5.68 -1.71 -2.46
CA ILE A 57 -5.00 -0.55 -1.90
C ILE A 57 -5.03 0.65 -2.86
N LYS A 58 -4.89 0.42 -4.16
CA LYS A 58 -4.95 1.50 -5.16
C LYS A 58 -6.35 2.12 -5.20
N GLU A 59 -7.39 1.31 -5.10
CA GLU A 59 -8.77 1.79 -4.99
C GLU A 59 -8.97 2.66 -3.74
N ILE A 60 -8.58 2.16 -2.56
CA ILE A 60 -8.72 2.89 -1.27
C ILE A 60 -7.94 4.21 -1.28
N LEU A 61 -6.76 4.20 -1.90
CA LEU A 61 -5.84 5.33 -1.89
C LEU A 61 -5.97 6.23 -3.12
N GLU A 62 -6.93 5.96 -4.01
CA GLU A 62 -7.12 6.69 -5.27
C GLU A 62 -5.79 6.84 -6.04
N LEU A 63 -5.09 5.71 -6.24
CA LEU A 63 -3.86 5.61 -7.01
C LEU A 63 -4.19 5.09 -8.42
N GLU A 64 -3.59 5.71 -9.45
CA GLU A 64 -3.70 5.31 -10.87
C GLU A 64 -2.82 4.10 -11.23
#